data_AF-A0A6N2CH75-F1
#
_entry.id   AF-A0A6N2CH75-F1
#
_cell.length_a   1.000
_cell.length_b   1.000
_cell.length_c   1.000
_cell.angle_alpha   90.00
_cell.angle_beta   90.00
_cell.angle_gamma   90.00
#
_symmetry.space_group_name_H-M   'P 1'
#
loop_
_entity.id
_entity.type
_entity.pdbx_description
1 polymer ?
#
loop_
_entity_poly.entity_id
_entity_poly.type
_entity_poly.pdbx_seq_one_letter_code
_entity_poly.pdbx_strand_id
1 'polypeptide(L)'
;MSLSTTITTLGYTHHPFSYVGNKGRSRFRSPGFMPHLKMKFFTNPSSFSVSAVLTKEQESKSKKQAMEFKEYVLEKAISVNKALESAVSIKEPVMIHESMRYSLLAGGKRIRPMLCIAACELVGGVESTAMPAACAVEMIHTMSLIHDDLPCMDNDDLRRGKPTNHKIYGEDVAVLAGDALLALAFEHVATHTKGVSSDRIVRVIGELAKCIGAEGLVAGQVVDIISEGISDVDLKHLEFIHLHKTAALLEGSVVLGAILGGAPDEDVEKLRKFARCIGLLFQVVDDILDVTKSSQQLGKTAGKDLVADKVTYPKLIGIEKSREFAEELNKEAKAQLVGFDQEKAAPLFALANYIAYREN
;
A
#
# COMPACT_ATOMS: atom_id res chain seq x y z
N MET A 1 13.53 -46.64 -32.94
CA MET A 1 14.65 -46.93 -32.01
C MET A 1 14.13 -46.71 -30.60
N SER A 2 14.10 -47.79 -29.83
CA SER A 2 13.59 -47.91 -28.46
C SER A 2 14.78 -47.93 -27.50
N LEU A 3 14.74 -47.11 -26.45
CA LEU A 3 15.55 -47.18 -25.22
C LEU A 3 14.69 -46.47 -24.15
N SER A 4 13.88 -47.11 -23.30
CA SER A 4 14.12 -48.07 -22.22
C SER A 4 15.03 -47.57 -21.08
N THR A 5 14.36 -47.03 -20.05
CA THR A 5 14.51 -47.27 -18.60
C THR A 5 15.90 -47.21 -17.95
N THR A 6 16.05 -46.36 -16.91
CA THR A 6 16.58 -46.80 -15.59
C THR A 6 16.05 -45.89 -14.48
N ILE A 7 15.19 -46.46 -13.63
CA ILE A 7 14.79 -45.96 -12.32
C ILE A 7 15.89 -46.36 -11.33
N THR A 8 16.36 -45.43 -10.50
CA THR A 8 17.17 -45.78 -9.31
C THR A 8 16.52 -45.18 -8.08
N THR A 9 15.94 -46.06 -7.28
CA THR A 9 15.46 -45.87 -5.91
C THR A 9 16.64 -45.87 -4.94
N LEU A 10 16.67 -44.94 -4.00
CA LEU A 10 17.41 -45.07 -2.74
C LEU A 10 16.50 -44.61 -1.60
N GLY A 11 16.22 -45.55 -0.69
CA GLY A 11 15.49 -45.32 0.55
C GLY A 11 16.38 -45.42 1.78
N TYR A 12 15.72 -45.29 2.93
CA TYR A 12 16.18 -45.43 4.33
C TYR A 12 16.85 -44.17 4.91
N THR A 13 16.50 -43.66 6.11
CA THR A 13 16.01 -44.32 7.34
C THR A 13 15.31 -43.32 8.29
N HIS A 14 14.27 -43.80 8.98
CA HIS A 14 13.68 -43.21 10.18
C HIS A 14 14.60 -43.37 11.41
N HIS A 15 14.57 -42.39 12.33
CA HIS A 15 14.71 -42.66 13.76
C HIS A 15 13.91 -41.65 14.61
N PRO A 16 13.14 -42.10 15.63
CA PRO A 16 12.39 -41.26 16.57
C PRO A 16 13.15 -41.07 17.88
N PHE A 17 12.95 -39.96 18.61
CA PHE A 17 13.35 -39.85 20.01
C PHE A 17 12.31 -39.11 20.89
N SER A 18 11.60 -39.95 21.63
CA SER A 18 11.05 -39.89 22.99
C SER A 18 11.03 -38.59 23.83
N TYR A 19 9.84 -38.37 24.39
CA TYR A 19 9.50 -37.77 25.69
C TYR A 19 10.33 -38.27 26.88
N VAL A 20 10.75 -37.36 27.77
CA VAL A 20 10.93 -37.61 29.22
C VAL A 20 10.54 -36.33 29.98
N GLY A 21 9.61 -36.45 30.93
CA GLY A 21 9.23 -35.36 31.84
C GLY A 21 10.14 -35.24 33.06
N ASN A 22 10.09 -34.09 33.74
CA ASN A 22 10.45 -34.06 35.15
C ASN A 22 9.67 -32.99 35.94
N LYS A 23 9.27 -33.38 37.15
CA LYS A 23 8.55 -32.60 38.16
C LYS A 23 9.54 -31.71 38.92
N GLY A 24 9.10 -30.51 39.33
CA GLY A 24 9.80 -29.70 40.32
C GLY A 24 8.90 -28.64 40.96
N ARG A 25 8.49 -28.86 42.21
CA ARG A 25 7.75 -27.93 43.08
C ARG A 25 8.72 -27.05 43.89
N SER A 26 8.38 -25.78 44.09
CA SER A 26 8.62 -25.03 45.36
C SER A 26 7.82 -23.71 45.33
N ARG A 27 6.74 -23.55 46.09
CA ARG A 27 6.62 -22.93 47.45
C ARG A 27 7.20 -21.52 47.57
N PHE A 28 6.32 -20.51 47.72
CA PHE A 28 6.47 -19.30 48.58
C PHE A 28 5.06 -18.73 48.84
N ARG A 29 4.47 -18.97 50.02
CA ARG A 29 4.39 -18.11 51.23
C ARG A 29 3.67 -16.76 51.04
N SER A 30 2.48 -16.71 51.61
CA SER A 30 1.68 -15.52 51.97
C SER A 30 2.36 -14.69 53.06
N PRO A 31 1.91 -13.43 53.27
CA PRO A 31 1.24 -13.13 54.53
C PRO A 31 0.01 -12.21 54.39
N GLY A 32 -0.90 -12.31 55.36
CA GLY A 32 -2.15 -11.57 55.43
C GLY A 32 -2.14 -10.32 56.32
N PHE A 33 -3.15 -9.50 56.04
CA PHE A 33 -4.09 -8.79 56.93
C PHE A 33 -3.64 -7.70 57.95
N MET A 34 -4.07 -6.46 57.59
CA MET A 34 -4.79 -5.42 58.38
C MET A 34 -4.07 -4.46 59.35
N PRO A 35 -4.63 -3.26 59.69
CA PRO A 35 -5.97 -2.71 59.37
C PRO A 35 -6.07 -1.21 58.90
N HIS A 36 -7.26 -0.89 58.40
CA HIS A 36 -8.02 0.38 58.35
C HIS A 36 -7.38 1.72 58.77
N LEU A 37 -7.34 2.66 57.80
CA LEU A 37 -7.48 4.10 58.06
C LEU A 37 -8.65 4.67 57.24
N LYS A 38 -9.70 5.12 57.94
CA LYS A 38 -10.80 5.91 57.36
C LYS A 38 -10.27 7.29 57.00
N MET A 39 -10.41 7.73 55.75
CA MET A 39 -10.31 9.15 55.41
C MET A 39 -11.57 9.60 54.67
N LYS A 40 -12.15 10.67 55.20
CA LYS A 40 -13.46 11.22 54.90
C LYS A 40 -13.53 11.75 53.46
N PHE A 41 -14.65 11.48 52.80
CA PHE A 41 -15.10 12.22 51.63
C PHE A 41 -15.31 13.69 51.99
N PHE A 42 -14.54 14.57 51.37
CA PHE A 42 -14.95 15.96 51.15
C PHE A 42 -15.10 16.16 49.65
N THR A 43 -16.35 16.30 49.22
CA THR A 43 -16.72 16.72 47.88
C THR A 43 -16.34 18.18 47.70
N ASN A 44 -15.44 18.47 46.76
CA ASN A 44 -15.25 19.79 46.19
C ASN A 44 -15.82 19.76 44.77
N PRO A 45 -16.87 20.54 44.42
CA PRO A 45 -17.30 20.66 43.04
C PRO A 45 -16.34 21.61 42.30
N SER A 46 -16.16 21.37 41.01
CA SER A 46 -15.45 22.22 40.04
C SER A 46 -13.91 22.28 40.14
N SER A 47 -13.25 21.23 39.68
CA SER A 47 -12.11 21.42 38.78
C SER A 47 -12.30 20.49 37.58
N PHE A 48 -12.98 20.98 36.55
CA PHE A 48 -12.78 20.41 35.22
C PHE A 48 -11.31 20.69 34.90
N SER A 49 -10.44 19.69 35.11
CA SER A 49 -9.02 19.87 34.83
C SER A 49 -8.86 20.29 33.37
N VAL A 50 -8.14 21.39 33.15
CA VAL A 50 -7.90 21.96 31.82
C VAL A 50 -7.32 20.88 30.88
N SER A 51 -6.50 19.96 31.40
CA SER A 51 -6.03 18.79 30.66
C SER A 51 -7.14 17.85 30.18
N ALA A 52 -8.18 17.60 30.98
CA ALA A 52 -9.32 16.75 30.57
C ALA A 52 -10.26 17.43 29.57
N VAL A 53 -10.30 18.77 29.56
CA VAL A 53 -11.05 19.55 28.56
C VAL A 53 -10.25 19.63 27.26
N LEU A 54 -8.94 19.89 27.33
CA LEU A 54 -8.03 19.87 26.19
C LEU A 54 -7.96 18.49 25.53
N THR A 55 -7.92 17.39 26.29
CA THR A 55 -7.96 16.04 25.71
C THR A 55 -9.31 15.74 25.09
N LYS A 56 -10.44 16.18 25.68
CA LYS A 56 -11.77 16.00 25.07
C LYS A 56 -11.96 16.84 23.81
N GLU A 57 -11.43 18.05 23.76
CA GLU A 57 -11.44 18.90 22.56
C GLU A 57 -10.51 18.36 21.48
N GLN A 58 -9.33 17.86 21.83
CA GLN A 58 -8.43 17.18 20.90
C GLN A 58 -9.01 15.86 20.39
N GLU A 59 -9.67 15.08 21.25
CA GLU A 59 -10.38 13.85 20.86
C GLU A 59 -11.59 14.15 19.97
N SER A 60 -12.36 15.20 20.25
CA SER A 60 -13.50 15.58 19.41
C SER A 60 -13.05 16.12 18.05
N LYS A 61 -11.98 16.92 18.02
CA LYS A 61 -11.36 17.43 16.80
C LYS A 61 -10.75 16.30 15.97
N SER A 62 -10.07 15.35 16.61
CA SER A 62 -9.53 14.14 15.96
C SER A 62 -10.65 13.28 15.37
N LYS A 63 -11.75 13.07 16.10
CA LYS A 63 -12.90 12.30 15.60
C LYS A 63 -13.57 13.00 14.42
N LYS A 64 -13.72 14.32 14.47
CA LYS A 64 -14.27 15.11 13.37
C LYS A 64 -13.40 15.00 12.11
N GLN A 65 -12.09 15.21 12.23
CA GLN A 65 -11.14 15.05 11.13
C GLN A 65 -11.14 13.63 10.55
N ALA A 66 -11.27 12.61 11.39
CA ALA A 66 -11.38 11.23 10.93
C ALA A 66 -12.68 10.96 10.17
N MET A 67 -13.80 11.60 10.53
CA MET A 67 -15.05 11.51 9.78
C MET A 67 -14.96 12.25 8.44
N GLU A 68 -14.44 13.47 8.43
CA GLU A 68 -14.22 14.27 7.20
C GLU A 68 -13.30 13.53 6.22
N PHE A 69 -12.24 12.89 6.72
CA PHE A 69 -11.37 12.07 5.88
C PHE A 69 -12.07 10.82 5.31
N LYS A 70 -12.91 10.15 6.10
CA LYS A 70 -13.68 8.99 5.60
C LYS A 70 -14.67 9.40 4.52
N GLU A 71 -15.33 10.55 4.69
CA GLU A 71 -16.21 11.13 3.67
C GLU A 71 -15.44 11.48 2.40
N TYR A 72 -14.29 12.13 2.52
CA TYR A 72 -13.39 12.42 1.40
C TYR A 72 -12.99 11.14 0.65
N VAL A 73 -12.54 10.10 1.36
CA VAL A 73 -12.14 8.82 0.75
C VAL A 73 -13.31 8.18 0.01
N LEU A 74 -14.51 8.19 0.61
CA LEU A 74 -15.71 7.61 0.00
C LEU A 74 -16.10 8.37 -1.28
N GLU A 75 -16.12 9.70 -1.22
CA GLU A 75 -16.45 10.55 -2.37
C GLU A 75 -15.48 10.33 -3.53
N LYS A 76 -14.17 10.40 -3.26
CA LYS A 76 -13.16 10.21 -4.30
C LYS A 76 -13.17 8.79 -4.86
N ALA A 77 -13.39 7.77 -4.02
CA ALA A 77 -13.52 6.40 -4.50
C ALA A 77 -14.71 6.21 -5.45
N ILE A 78 -15.86 6.83 -5.15
CA ILE A 78 -17.05 6.81 -6.02
C ILE A 78 -16.74 7.49 -7.36
N SER A 79 -16.16 8.69 -7.31
CA SER A 79 -15.80 9.46 -8.51
C SER A 79 -14.84 8.68 -9.42
N VAL A 80 -13.77 8.13 -8.83
CA VAL A 80 -12.78 7.31 -9.54
C VAL A 80 -13.39 6.04 -10.11
N ASN A 81 -14.21 5.31 -9.36
CA ASN A 81 -14.84 4.08 -9.87
C ASN A 81 -15.76 4.39 -11.07
N LYS A 82 -16.52 5.48 -11.03
CA LYS A 82 -17.35 5.93 -12.15
C LYS A 82 -16.51 6.29 -13.38
N ALA A 83 -15.38 6.97 -13.17
CA ALA A 83 -14.46 7.32 -14.25
C ALA A 83 -13.80 6.08 -14.87
N LEU A 84 -13.33 5.13 -14.06
CA LEU A 84 -12.76 3.86 -14.52
C LEU A 84 -13.78 3.01 -15.30
N GLU A 85 -15.01 2.93 -14.81
CA GLU A 85 -16.09 2.21 -15.49
C GLU A 85 -16.38 2.82 -16.87
N SER A 86 -16.33 4.15 -16.98
CA SER A 86 -16.53 4.87 -18.25
C SER A 86 -15.33 4.73 -19.18
N ALA A 87 -14.11 4.68 -18.65
CA ALA A 87 -12.88 4.60 -19.42
C ALA A 87 -12.67 3.25 -20.13
N VAL A 88 -13.24 2.17 -19.58
CA VAL A 88 -13.10 0.81 -20.13
C VAL A 88 -14.47 0.24 -20.50
N SER A 89 -15.08 0.69 -21.60
CA SER A 89 -16.35 0.13 -22.09
C SER A 89 -16.17 -1.24 -22.74
N ILE A 90 -17.21 -2.09 -22.69
CA ILE A 90 -17.20 -3.40 -23.36
C ILE A 90 -17.43 -3.17 -24.86
N LYS A 91 -16.47 -3.63 -25.68
CA LYS A 91 -16.51 -3.59 -27.15
C LYS A 91 -15.79 -4.81 -27.71
N GLU A 92 -15.89 -5.06 -29.02
CA GLU A 92 -15.16 -6.16 -29.65
C GLU A 92 -13.64 -5.91 -29.66
N PRO A 93 -12.79 -6.93 -29.40
CA PRO A 93 -13.17 -8.27 -28.92
C PRO A 93 -13.65 -8.23 -27.46
N VAL A 94 -14.85 -8.76 -27.17
CA VAL A 94 -15.50 -8.62 -25.84
C VAL A 94 -14.64 -9.16 -24.69
N MET A 95 -14.01 -10.31 -24.90
CA MET A 95 -13.27 -11.05 -23.87
C MET A 95 -12.14 -10.23 -23.22
N ILE A 96 -11.39 -9.44 -24.00
CA ILE A 96 -10.30 -8.64 -23.44
C ILE A 96 -10.83 -7.52 -22.55
N HIS A 97 -11.93 -6.86 -22.98
CA HIS A 97 -12.55 -5.78 -22.23
C HIS A 97 -13.21 -6.29 -20.95
N GLU A 98 -13.84 -7.47 -20.98
CA GLU A 98 -14.34 -8.13 -19.77
C GLU A 98 -13.22 -8.46 -18.79
N SER A 99 -12.11 -9.02 -19.27
CA SER A 99 -10.94 -9.34 -18.44
C SER A 99 -10.32 -8.10 -17.80
N MET A 100 -10.12 -7.01 -18.58
CA MET A 100 -9.64 -5.73 -18.06
C MET A 100 -10.56 -5.18 -16.97
N ARG A 101 -11.87 -5.13 -17.25
CA ARG A 101 -12.89 -4.61 -16.31
C ARG A 101 -12.98 -5.47 -15.05
N TYR A 102 -12.88 -6.79 -15.18
CA TYR A 102 -12.96 -7.73 -14.06
C TYR A 102 -12.00 -7.33 -12.95
N SER A 103 -10.71 -7.18 -13.27
CA SER A 103 -9.68 -6.83 -12.29
C SER A 103 -9.76 -5.36 -11.88
N LEU A 104 -9.97 -4.45 -12.83
CA LEU A 104 -9.96 -2.99 -12.58
C LEU A 104 -11.11 -2.55 -11.66
N LEU A 105 -12.29 -3.14 -11.87
CA LEU A 105 -13.53 -2.81 -11.16
C LEU A 105 -13.83 -3.78 -10.00
N ALA A 106 -12.94 -4.72 -9.68
CA ALA A 106 -13.09 -5.62 -8.53
C ALA A 106 -13.12 -4.91 -7.15
N GLY A 107 -12.97 -3.59 -7.11
CA GLY A 107 -12.88 -2.78 -5.91
C GLY A 107 -11.42 -2.50 -5.52
N GLY A 108 -11.21 -1.84 -4.39
CA GLY A 108 -9.89 -1.45 -3.91
C GLY A 108 -9.95 -0.15 -3.12
N LYS A 109 -8.90 0.14 -2.34
CA LYS A 109 -8.83 1.36 -1.52
C LYS A 109 -8.67 2.64 -2.36
N ARG A 110 -8.31 2.53 -3.65
CA ARG A 110 -8.08 3.63 -4.61
C ARG A 110 -7.11 4.71 -4.12
N ILE A 111 -6.11 4.32 -3.32
CA ILE A 111 -5.14 5.25 -2.69
C ILE A 111 -4.38 6.06 -3.75
N ARG A 112 -3.91 5.40 -4.81
CA ARG A 112 -3.14 6.03 -5.91
C ARG A 112 -3.95 7.10 -6.65
N PRO A 113 -5.17 6.82 -7.15
CA PRO A 113 -6.07 7.84 -7.67
C PRO A 113 -6.30 9.03 -6.72
N MET A 114 -6.56 8.74 -5.43
CA MET A 114 -6.80 9.80 -4.44
C MET A 114 -5.57 10.68 -4.23
N LEU A 115 -4.37 10.11 -4.19
CA LEU A 115 -3.12 10.87 -4.10
C LEU A 115 -2.92 11.78 -5.33
N CYS A 116 -3.22 11.29 -6.53
CA CYS A 116 -3.16 12.08 -7.76
C CYS A 116 -4.13 13.26 -7.73
N ILE A 117 -5.37 13.03 -7.33
CA ILE A 117 -6.39 14.09 -7.24
C ILE A 117 -6.01 15.11 -6.16
N ALA A 118 -5.65 14.64 -4.96
CA ALA A 118 -5.28 15.51 -3.84
C ALA A 118 -4.06 16.39 -4.16
N ALA A 119 -3.04 15.85 -4.83
CA ALA A 119 -1.86 16.62 -5.23
C ALA A 119 -2.17 17.69 -6.29
N CYS A 120 -3.11 17.41 -7.21
CA CYS A 120 -3.59 18.40 -8.18
C CYS A 120 -4.35 19.54 -7.48
N GLU A 121 -5.30 19.20 -6.60
CA GLU A 121 -6.11 20.16 -5.84
C GLU A 121 -5.23 21.03 -4.92
N LEU A 122 -4.21 20.44 -4.31
CA LEU A 122 -3.25 21.11 -3.43
C LEU A 122 -2.64 22.35 -4.07
N VAL A 123 -2.21 22.21 -5.32
CA VAL A 123 -1.49 23.25 -6.06
C VAL A 123 -2.43 24.16 -6.87
N GLY A 124 -3.74 24.04 -6.67
CA GLY A 124 -4.76 24.90 -7.28
C GLY A 124 -5.40 24.34 -8.55
N GLY A 125 -5.07 23.11 -8.93
CA GLY A 125 -5.77 22.40 -10.00
C GLY A 125 -7.17 21.92 -9.58
N VAL A 126 -7.85 21.26 -10.51
CA VAL A 126 -9.19 20.71 -10.29
C VAL A 126 -9.20 19.20 -10.56
N GLU A 127 -10.07 18.49 -9.85
CA GLU A 127 -10.21 17.03 -9.95
C GLU A 127 -10.39 16.55 -11.40
N SER A 128 -11.23 17.23 -12.19
CA SER A 128 -11.53 16.84 -13.57
C SER A 128 -10.30 16.83 -14.49
N THR A 129 -9.32 17.69 -14.21
CA THR A 129 -8.02 17.72 -14.92
C THR A 129 -7.14 16.53 -14.54
N ALA A 130 -7.17 16.12 -13.27
CA ALA A 130 -6.36 15.01 -12.76
C ALA A 130 -6.99 13.64 -13.01
N MET A 131 -8.31 13.56 -13.19
CA MET A 131 -9.04 12.29 -13.26
C MET A 131 -8.50 11.32 -14.32
N PRO A 132 -8.13 11.73 -15.56
CA PRO A 132 -7.54 10.80 -16.51
C PRO A 132 -6.21 10.19 -16.03
N ALA A 133 -5.36 10.98 -15.37
CA ALA A 133 -4.12 10.46 -14.76
C ALA A 133 -4.39 9.58 -13.54
N ALA A 134 -5.39 9.94 -12.72
CA ALA A 134 -5.85 9.12 -11.60
C ALA A 134 -6.36 7.75 -12.08
N CYS A 135 -7.12 7.70 -13.17
CA CYS A 135 -7.52 6.46 -13.82
C CYS A 135 -6.33 5.68 -14.35
N ALA A 136 -5.40 6.34 -15.04
CA ALA A 136 -4.22 5.71 -15.63
C ALA A 136 -3.32 5.03 -14.58
N VAL A 137 -3.08 5.66 -13.43
CA VAL A 137 -2.29 5.04 -12.35
C VAL A 137 -2.99 3.82 -11.75
N GLU A 138 -4.32 3.78 -11.71
CA GLU A 138 -5.07 2.61 -11.24
C GLU A 138 -5.15 1.50 -12.29
N MET A 139 -5.19 1.85 -13.59
CA MET A 139 -5.04 0.88 -14.69
C MET A 139 -3.68 0.20 -14.62
N ILE A 140 -2.61 0.98 -14.42
CA ILE A 140 -1.24 0.47 -14.26
C ILE A 140 -1.10 -0.36 -12.98
N HIS A 141 -1.64 0.11 -11.86
CA HIS A 141 -1.64 -0.68 -10.64
C HIS A 141 -2.38 -2.01 -10.83
N THR A 142 -3.50 -2.00 -11.54
CA THR A 142 -4.29 -3.20 -11.79
C THR A 142 -3.54 -4.15 -12.72
N MET A 143 -2.92 -3.67 -13.80
CA MET A 143 -2.16 -4.54 -14.70
C MET A 143 -0.96 -5.16 -14.01
N SER A 144 -0.28 -4.42 -13.12
CA SER A 144 0.83 -4.98 -12.36
C SER A 144 0.37 -6.15 -11.50
N LEU A 145 -0.82 -6.04 -10.87
CA LEU A 145 -1.40 -7.13 -10.09
C LEU A 145 -1.83 -8.33 -10.96
N ILE A 146 -2.41 -8.09 -12.14
CA ILE A 146 -2.78 -9.17 -13.07
C ILE A 146 -1.55 -9.99 -13.45
N HIS A 147 -0.44 -9.33 -13.75
CA HIS A 147 0.81 -9.99 -14.12
C HIS A 147 1.51 -10.64 -12.93
N ASP A 148 1.55 -9.98 -11.77
CA ASP A 148 2.09 -10.51 -10.50
C ASP A 148 1.38 -11.82 -10.09
N ASP A 149 0.07 -11.92 -10.36
CA ASP A 149 -0.75 -13.11 -10.07
C ASP A 149 -0.52 -14.30 -11.02
N LEU A 150 0.26 -14.18 -12.11
CA LEU A 150 0.43 -15.25 -13.09
C LEU A 150 1.21 -16.46 -12.52
N PRO A 151 1.03 -17.67 -13.08
CA PRO A 151 1.73 -18.87 -12.61
C PRO A 151 3.27 -18.80 -12.64
N CYS A 152 3.84 -17.98 -13.51
CA CYS A 152 5.28 -17.76 -13.61
C CYS A 152 5.81 -16.67 -12.67
N MET A 153 4.93 -16.05 -11.87
CA MET A 153 5.22 -15.00 -10.89
C MET A 153 4.77 -15.53 -9.52
N ASP A 154 3.84 -14.86 -8.80
CA ASP A 154 3.41 -15.30 -7.47
C ASP A 154 2.46 -16.51 -7.51
N ASN A 155 1.88 -16.82 -8.68
CA ASN A 155 0.93 -17.92 -8.88
C ASN A 155 -0.25 -17.90 -7.87
N ASP A 156 -0.73 -16.71 -7.52
CA ASP A 156 -1.83 -16.55 -6.56
C ASP A 156 -3.18 -16.92 -7.20
N ASP A 157 -4.03 -17.63 -6.43
CA ASP A 157 -5.36 -18.04 -6.88
C ASP A 157 -6.46 -17.00 -6.60
N LEU A 158 -6.21 -16.07 -5.66
CA LEU A 158 -7.19 -15.09 -5.19
C LEU A 158 -6.61 -13.67 -5.10
N ARG A 159 -7.38 -12.69 -5.56
CA ARG A 159 -7.08 -11.25 -5.44
C ARG A 159 -8.34 -10.47 -5.11
N ARG A 160 -8.28 -9.58 -4.11
CA ARG A 160 -9.42 -8.75 -3.66
C ARG A 160 -10.68 -9.58 -3.33
N GLY A 161 -10.49 -10.78 -2.78
CA GLY A 161 -11.59 -11.69 -2.41
C GLY A 161 -12.26 -12.42 -3.58
N LYS A 162 -11.68 -12.37 -4.78
CA LYS A 162 -12.17 -13.06 -5.99
C LYS A 162 -11.04 -13.89 -6.62
N PRO A 163 -11.36 -14.89 -7.47
CA PRO A 163 -10.34 -15.58 -8.26
C PRO A 163 -9.47 -14.61 -9.05
N THR A 164 -8.18 -14.92 -9.20
CA THR A 164 -7.28 -14.12 -10.03
C THR A 164 -7.68 -14.16 -11.50
N ASN A 165 -7.25 -13.16 -12.26
CA ASN A 165 -7.66 -12.98 -13.65
C ASN A 165 -7.38 -14.23 -14.49
N HIS A 166 -6.19 -14.81 -14.35
CA HIS A 166 -5.77 -16.00 -15.10
C HIS A 166 -6.60 -17.25 -14.76
N LYS A 167 -7.20 -17.32 -13.55
CA LYS A 167 -8.11 -18.42 -13.18
C LYS A 167 -9.47 -18.32 -13.86
N ILE A 168 -9.91 -17.11 -14.18
CA ILE A 168 -11.20 -16.88 -14.84
C ILE A 168 -11.05 -16.93 -16.37
N TYR A 169 -10.00 -16.30 -16.90
CA TYR A 169 -9.86 -16.04 -18.33
C TYR A 169 -8.72 -16.80 -19.02
N GLY A 170 -7.86 -17.50 -18.27
CA GLY A 170 -6.64 -18.12 -18.79
C GLY A 170 -5.42 -17.18 -18.75
N GLU A 171 -4.23 -17.76 -18.84
CA GLU A 171 -2.94 -17.03 -18.76
C GLU A 171 -2.75 -16.08 -19.95
N ASP A 172 -3.09 -16.53 -21.15
CA ASP A 172 -2.96 -15.76 -22.40
C ASP A 172 -3.82 -14.48 -22.36
N VAL A 173 -5.08 -14.60 -21.97
CA VAL A 173 -5.97 -13.43 -21.83
C VAL A 173 -5.53 -12.53 -20.67
N ALA A 174 -5.03 -13.09 -19.57
CA ALA A 174 -4.54 -12.31 -18.44
C ALA A 174 -3.32 -11.46 -18.81
N VAL A 175 -2.34 -12.03 -19.52
CA VAL A 175 -1.17 -11.29 -20.04
C VAL A 175 -1.65 -10.13 -20.91
N LEU A 176 -2.49 -10.40 -21.91
CA LEU A 176 -2.98 -9.40 -22.85
C LEU A 176 -3.86 -8.34 -22.18
N ALA A 177 -4.63 -8.69 -21.14
CA ALA A 177 -5.44 -7.73 -20.40
C ALA A 177 -4.57 -6.75 -19.61
N GLY A 178 -3.46 -7.24 -19.05
CA GLY A 178 -2.46 -6.38 -18.43
C GLY A 178 -1.80 -5.44 -19.44
N ASP A 179 -1.39 -5.96 -20.60
CA ASP A 179 -0.78 -5.16 -21.67
C ASP A 179 -1.73 -4.08 -22.20
N ALA A 180 -3.01 -4.43 -22.38
CA ALA A 180 -4.05 -3.52 -22.84
C ALA A 180 -4.33 -2.41 -21.81
N LEU A 181 -4.34 -2.71 -20.52
CA LEU A 181 -4.49 -1.71 -19.46
C LEU A 181 -3.28 -0.76 -19.40
N LEU A 182 -2.07 -1.28 -19.61
CA LEU A 182 -0.85 -0.47 -19.69
C LEU A 182 -0.91 0.51 -20.88
N ALA A 183 -1.24 0.02 -22.08
CA ALA A 183 -1.40 0.86 -23.26
C ALA A 183 -2.51 1.90 -23.07
N LEU A 184 -3.67 1.49 -22.53
CA LEU A 184 -4.79 2.37 -22.27
C LEU A 184 -4.46 3.47 -21.27
N ALA A 185 -3.64 3.19 -20.25
CA ALA A 185 -3.24 4.20 -19.27
C ALA A 185 -2.57 5.42 -19.95
N PHE A 186 -1.65 5.18 -20.89
CA PHE A 186 -1.01 6.25 -21.66
C PHE A 186 -1.96 6.94 -22.63
N GLU A 187 -2.73 6.16 -23.39
CA GLU A 187 -3.73 6.70 -24.32
C GLU A 187 -4.73 7.59 -23.59
N HIS A 188 -5.23 7.15 -22.44
CA HIS A 188 -6.25 7.83 -21.67
C HIS A 188 -5.76 9.19 -21.16
N VAL A 189 -4.53 9.27 -20.62
CA VAL A 189 -3.92 10.56 -20.26
C VAL A 189 -3.78 11.46 -21.48
N ALA A 190 -3.23 10.95 -22.58
CA ALA A 190 -2.96 11.75 -23.78
C ALA A 190 -4.23 12.34 -24.41
N THR A 191 -5.32 11.59 -24.41
CA THR A 191 -6.53 11.91 -25.19
C THR A 191 -7.66 12.53 -24.35
N HIS A 192 -7.73 12.21 -23.05
CA HIS A 192 -8.82 12.63 -22.17
C HIS A 192 -8.45 13.77 -21.21
N THR A 193 -7.17 14.05 -20.99
CA THR A 193 -6.77 15.23 -20.20
C THR A 193 -7.11 16.53 -20.95
N LYS A 194 -7.84 17.43 -20.27
CA LYS A 194 -8.28 18.74 -20.80
C LYS A 194 -7.90 19.87 -19.84
N GLY A 195 -7.93 21.11 -20.33
CA GLY A 195 -7.67 22.30 -19.49
C GLY A 195 -6.20 22.55 -19.17
N VAL A 196 -5.27 21.83 -19.80
CA VAL A 196 -3.81 21.98 -19.63
C VAL A 196 -3.11 21.97 -20.98
N SER A 197 -1.88 22.50 -21.04
CA SER A 197 -1.07 22.53 -22.27
C SER A 197 -0.57 21.13 -22.66
N SER A 198 -0.36 20.92 -23.97
CA SER A 198 0.22 19.68 -24.49
C SER A 198 1.57 19.35 -23.86
N ASP A 199 2.41 20.37 -23.60
CA ASP A 199 3.73 20.17 -22.98
C ASP A 199 3.63 19.58 -21.56
N ARG A 200 2.62 20.01 -20.79
CA ARG A 200 2.35 19.43 -19.47
C ARG A 200 1.85 17.99 -19.58
N ILE A 201 0.98 17.69 -20.55
CA ILE A 201 0.50 16.31 -20.79
C ILE A 201 1.67 15.40 -21.18
N VAL A 202 2.55 15.85 -22.08
CA VAL A 202 3.74 15.09 -22.49
C VAL A 202 4.69 14.87 -21.31
N ARG A 203 4.90 15.89 -20.47
CA ARG A 203 5.69 15.75 -19.24
C ARG A 203 5.10 14.69 -18.29
N VAL A 204 3.78 14.72 -18.07
CA VAL A 204 3.06 13.72 -17.25
C VAL A 204 3.23 12.31 -17.82
N ILE A 205 3.12 12.14 -19.13
CA ILE A 205 3.36 10.84 -19.80
C ILE A 205 4.81 10.37 -19.58
N GLY A 206 5.79 11.27 -19.69
CA GLY A 206 7.19 10.96 -19.42
C GLY A 206 7.45 10.52 -17.99
N GLU A 207 6.89 11.23 -17.00
CA GLU A 207 6.97 10.85 -15.58
C GLU A 207 6.31 9.51 -15.32
N LEU A 208 5.15 9.25 -15.92
CA LEU A 208 4.45 7.97 -15.79
C LEU A 208 5.29 6.82 -16.37
N ALA A 209 5.88 7.01 -17.55
CA ALA A 209 6.74 6.01 -18.18
C ALA A 209 7.99 5.70 -17.34
N LYS A 210 8.66 6.73 -16.81
CA LYS A 210 9.83 6.57 -15.93
C LYS A 210 9.45 5.80 -14.65
N CYS A 211 8.33 6.16 -14.05
CA CYS A 211 7.81 5.56 -12.83
C CYS A 211 7.55 4.04 -12.95
N ILE A 212 7.17 3.55 -14.13
CA ILE A 212 6.73 2.15 -14.30
C ILE A 212 7.76 1.28 -15.01
N GLY A 213 8.71 1.88 -15.73
CA GLY A 213 9.69 1.17 -16.53
C GLY A 213 10.82 0.51 -15.74
N ALA A 214 11.93 0.24 -16.43
CA ALA A 214 13.10 -0.47 -15.89
C ALA A 214 13.89 0.28 -14.80
N GLU A 215 13.53 1.53 -14.51
CA GLU A 215 14.07 2.33 -13.38
C GLU A 215 13.02 2.52 -12.27
N GLY A 216 11.84 1.90 -12.38
CA GLY A 216 10.70 2.09 -11.49
C GLY A 216 10.05 0.77 -11.11
N LEU A 217 8.72 0.68 -11.25
CA LEU A 217 7.92 -0.49 -10.85
C LEU A 217 8.52 -1.82 -11.32
N VAL A 218 8.86 -1.94 -12.60
CA VAL A 218 9.42 -3.17 -13.17
C VAL A 218 10.79 -3.50 -12.56
N ALA A 219 11.63 -2.49 -12.26
CA ALA A 219 12.90 -2.71 -11.59
C ALA A 219 12.71 -3.38 -10.22
N GLY A 220 11.76 -2.86 -9.44
CA GLY A 220 11.43 -3.42 -8.13
C GLY A 220 10.88 -4.84 -8.23
N GLN A 221 10.03 -5.12 -9.21
CA GLN A 221 9.50 -6.46 -9.43
C GLN A 221 10.59 -7.46 -9.81
N VAL A 222 11.48 -7.09 -10.74
CA VAL A 222 12.60 -7.96 -11.15
C VAL A 222 13.51 -8.25 -9.97
N VAL A 223 13.85 -7.22 -9.18
CA VAL A 223 14.73 -7.39 -8.02
C VAL A 223 14.03 -8.22 -6.93
N ASP A 224 12.72 -8.10 -6.71
CA ASP A 224 11.98 -8.96 -5.78
C ASP A 224 12.09 -10.44 -6.19
N ILE A 225 11.81 -10.76 -7.46
CA ILE A 225 11.85 -12.14 -7.99
C ILE A 225 13.24 -12.76 -7.87
N ILE A 226 14.30 -12.06 -8.29
CA ILE A 226 15.67 -12.62 -8.20
C ILE A 226 16.18 -12.73 -6.76
N SER A 227 15.51 -12.07 -5.82
CA SER A 227 15.84 -12.13 -4.39
C SER A 227 15.12 -13.25 -3.66
N GLU A 228 14.13 -13.90 -4.29
CA GLU A 228 13.46 -15.05 -3.70
C GLU A 228 14.45 -16.19 -3.45
N GLY A 229 14.44 -16.71 -2.22
CA GLY A 229 15.37 -17.77 -1.79
C GLY A 229 16.79 -17.30 -1.45
N ILE A 230 17.07 -15.99 -1.51
CA ILE A 230 18.35 -15.42 -1.04
C ILE A 230 18.20 -15.00 0.44
N SER A 231 18.97 -15.62 1.33
CA SER A 231 18.91 -15.37 2.77
C SER A 231 19.68 -14.13 3.24
N ASP A 232 20.65 -13.65 2.48
CA ASP A 232 21.54 -12.51 2.81
C ASP A 232 21.15 -11.22 2.07
N VAL A 233 19.88 -10.84 2.10
CA VAL A 233 19.43 -9.54 1.59
C VAL A 233 19.69 -8.46 2.65
N ASP A 234 20.51 -7.47 2.31
CA ASP A 234 20.79 -6.35 3.21
C ASP A 234 19.66 -5.29 3.20
N LEU A 235 19.74 -4.35 4.14
CA LEU A 235 18.72 -3.30 4.28
C LEU A 235 18.62 -2.41 3.03
N LYS A 236 19.73 -2.16 2.33
CA LYS A 236 19.74 -1.30 1.14
C LYS A 236 19.04 -1.98 -0.03
N HIS A 237 19.23 -3.28 -0.17
CA HIS A 237 18.58 -4.09 -1.20
C HIS A 237 17.08 -4.23 -0.93
N LEU A 238 16.67 -4.45 0.33
CA LEU A 238 15.27 -4.42 0.72
C LEU A 238 14.63 -3.03 0.45
N GLU A 239 15.31 -1.96 0.83
CA GLU A 239 14.84 -0.59 0.57
C GLU A 239 14.70 -0.34 -0.95
N PHE A 240 15.63 -0.82 -1.76
CA PHE A 240 15.54 -0.75 -3.22
C PHE A 240 14.25 -1.42 -3.72
N ILE A 241 13.96 -2.65 -3.29
CA ILE A 241 12.74 -3.37 -3.68
C ILE A 241 11.50 -2.53 -3.31
N HIS A 242 11.41 -2.07 -2.06
CA HIS A 242 10.25 -1.32 -1.57
C HIS A 242 10.04 0.01 -2.28
N LEU A 243 11.13 0.75 -2.51
CA LEU A 243 11.10 2.01 -3.24
C LEU A 243 10.61 1.83 -4.68
N HIS A 244 11.03 0.76 -5.35
CA HIS A 244 10.72 0.57 -6.77
C HIS A 244 9.39 -0.17 -6.97
N LYS A 245 9.16 -1.30 -6.28
CA LYS A 245 7.94 -2.13 -6.46
C LYS A 245 6.68 -1.40 -6.01
N THR A 246 6.78 -0.55 -4.98
CA THR A 246 5.60 0.10 -4.38
C THR A 246 5.66 1.61 -4.36
N ALA A 247 6.75 2.20 -3.85
CA ALA A 247 6.80 3.65 -3.67
C ALA A 247 6.80 4.40 -5.01
N ALA A 248 7.42 3.85 -6.06
CA ALA A 248 7.50 4.48 -7.37
C ALA A 248 6.11 4.88 -7.91
N LEU A 249 5.13 3.98 -7.89
CA LEU A 249 3.79 4.30 -8.41
C LEU A 249 2.99 5.26 -7.51
N LEU A 250 3.27 5.29 -6.21
CA LEU A 250 2.71 6.31 -5.29
C LEU A 250 3.34 7.68 -5.56
N GLU A 251 4.65 7.71 -5.79
CA GLU A 251 5.41 8.89 -6.23
C GLU A 251 4.86 9.44 -7.54
N GLY A 252 4.76 8.58 -8.56
CA GLY A 252 4.15 8.91 -9.83
C GLY A 252 2.76 9.51 -9.63
N SER A 253 1.88 8.85 -8.87
CA SER A 253 0.52 9.34 -8.63
C SER A 253 0.50 10.80 -8.12
N VAL A 254 1.31 11.12 -7.11
CA VAL A 254 1.40 12.47 -6.57
C VAL A 254 1.99 13.46 -7.58
N VAL A 255 3.10 13.08 -8.23
CA VAL A 255 3.82 13.94 -9.20
C VAL A 255 2.95 14.27 -10.41
N LEU A 256 2.21 13.30 -10.96
CA LEU A 256 1.30 13.53 -12.07
C LEU A 256 0.23 14.56 -11.69
N GLY A 257 -0.36 14.41 -10.50
CA GLY A 257 -1.33 15.35 -9.95
C GLY A 257 -0.76 16.77 -9.84
N ALA A 258 0.41 16.91 -9.23
CA ALA A 258 1.08 18.20 -9.05
C ALA A 258 1.37 18.91 -10.39
N ILE A 259 1.90 18.18 -11.38
CA ILE A 259 2.21 18.74 -12.71
C ILE A 259 0.93 19.18 -13.42
N LEU A 260 -0.13 18.36 -13.37
CA LEU A 260 -1.42 18.70 -13.98
C LEU A 260 -2.09 19.89 -13.30
N GLY A 261 -1.96 19.99 -11.97
CA GLY A 261 -2.43 21.13 -11.19
C GLY A 261 -1.65 22.43 -11.43
N GLY A 262 -0.49 22.35 -12.11
CA GLY A 262 0.31 23.51 -12.45
C GLY A 262 1.33 23.90 -11.39
N ALA A 263 1.77 22.96 -10.55
CA ALA A 263 2.83 23.18 -9.57
C ALA A 263 4.14 23.66 -10.24
N PRO A 264 4.88 24.59 -9.62
CA PRO A 264 6.27 24.84 -10.00
C PRO A 264 7.15 23.62 -9.67
N ASP A 265 8.30 23.51 -10.33
CA ASP A 265 9.18 22.33 -10.19
C ASP A 265 9.66 22.10 -8.75
N GLU A 266 9.87 23.17 -7.98
CA GLU A 266 10.23 23.06 -6.56
C GLU A 266 9.15 22.32 -5.75
N ASP A 267 7.88 22.62 -6.00
CA ASP A 267 6.76 21.99 -5.31
C ASP A 267 6.53 20.57 -5.81
N VAL A 268 6.75 20.30 -7.11
CA VAL A 268 6.77 18.92 -7.63
C VAL A 268 7.82 18.09 -6.89
N GLU A 269 9.02 18.61 -6.66
CA GLU A 269 10.08 17.88 -5.96
C GLU A 269 9.83 17.70 -4.45
N LYS A 270 9.19 18.67 -3.78
CA LYS A 270 8.70 18.48 -2.40
C LYS A 270 7.66 17.35 -2.34
N LEU A 271 6.71 17.37 -3.26
CA LEU A 271 5.65 16.36 -3.34
C LEU A 271 6.18 14.98 -3.75
N ARG A 272 7.23 14.93 -4.58
CA ARG A 272 7.97 13.71 -4.89
C ARG A 272 8.58 13.09 -3.63
N LYS A 273 9.29 13.89 -2.82
CA LYS A 273 9.86 13.45 -1.54
C LYS A 273 8.78 12.98 -0.57
N PHE A 274 7.68 13.74 -0.44
CA PHE A 274 6.52 13.33 0.35
C PHE A 274 6.04 11.93 -0.05
N ALA A 275 5.84 11.72 -1.36
CA ALA A 275 5.30 10.50 -1.90
C ALA A 275 6.24 9.30 -1.73
N ARG A 276 7.56 9.53 -1.87
CA ARG A 276 8.60 8.53 -1.60
C ARG A 276 8.59 8.10 -0.13
N CYS A 277 8.48 9.04 0.81
CA CYS A 277 8.39 8.74 2.25
C CYS A 277 7.14 7.90 2.58
N ILE A 278 5.95 8.30 2.09
CA ILE A 278 4.72 7.53 2.36
C ILE A 278 4.73 6.15 1.67
N GLY A 279 5.42 6.03 0.53
CA GLY A 279 5.54 4.76 -0.19
C GLY A 279 6.41 3.76 0.55
N LEU A 280 7.54 4.22 1.10
CA LEU A 280 8.37 3.38 1.97
C LEU A 280 7.66 3.06 3.29
N LEU A 281 7.00 4.05 3.89
CA LEU A 281 6.19 3.89 5.09
C LEU A 281 5.10 2.81 4.91
N PHE A 282 4.45 2.80 3.74
CA PHE A 282 3.42 1.82 3.43
C PHE A 282 3.93 0.38 3.56
N GLN A 283 5.14 0.13 3.06
CA GLN A 283 5.77 -1.19 3.11
C GLN A 283 6.32 -1.54 4.49
N VAL A 284 6.97 -0.60 5.17
CA VAL A 284 7.41 -0.82 6.57
C VAL A 284 6.21 -1.19 7.46
N VAL A 285 5.07 -0.51 7.30
CA VAL A 285 3.85 -0.84 8.04
C VAL A 285 3.26 -2.19 7.62
N ASP A 286 3.32 -2.55 6.33
CA ASP A 286 2.85 -3.88 5.86
C ASP A 286 3.68 -5.01 6.49
N ASP A 287 5.01 -4.89 6.47
CA ASP A 287 5.95 -5.82 7.10
C ASP A 287 5.68 -5.96 8.61
N ILE A 288 5.43 -4.84 9.31
CA ILE A 288 5.07 -4.82 10.74
C ILE A 288 3.75 -5.54 10.99
N LEU A 289 2.75 -5.30 10.14
CA LEU A 289 1.42 -5.89 10.28
C LEU A 289 1.47 -7.40 10.01
N ASP A 290 2.24 -7.88 9.03
CA ASP A 290 2.35 -9.30 8.71
C ASP A 290 2.90 -10.12 9.89
N VAL A 291 3.81 -9.54 10.68
CA VAL A 291 4.39 -10.21 11.86
C VAL A 291 3.58 -10.00 13.15
N THR A 292 2.65 -9.04 13.20
CA THR A 292 1.90 -8.69 14.43
C THR A 292 0.41 -9.01 14.41
N LYS A 293 -0.20 -9.22 13.24
CA LYS A 293 -1.64 -9.45 13.08
C LYS A 293 -1.93 -10.86 12.62
N SER A 294 -3.11 -11.39 12.97
CA SER A 294 -3.55 -12.70 12.47
C SER A 294 -4.05 -12.62 11.03
N SER A 295 -4.06 -13.75 10.31
CA SER A 295 -4.55 -13.84 8.93
C SER A 295 -6.01 -13.37 8.79
N GLN A 296 -6.83 -13.60 9.82
CA GLN A 296 -8.21 -13.11 9.89
C GLN A 296 -8.31 -11.59 9.94
N GLN A 297 -7.35 -10.89 10.56
CA GLN A 297 -7.35 -9.44 10.70
C GLN A 297 -6.84 -8.73 9.43
N LEU A 298 -5.89 -9.35 8.71
CA LEU A 298 -5.32 -8.79 7.48
C LEU A 298 -6.13 -9.09 6.22
N GLY A 299 -7.00 -10.11 6.24
CA GLY A 299 -7.71 -10.58 5.04
C GLY A 299 -6.79 -11.23 3.99
N LYS A 300 -5.54 -11.55 4.38
CA LYS A 300 -4.54 -12.34 3.66
C LYS A 300 -3.91 -13.36 4.61
N THR A 301 -3.21 -14.37 4.09
CA THR A 301 -2.48 -15.34 4.91
C THR A 301 -1.31 -14.66 5.62
N ALA A 302 -1.51 -14.22 6.88
CA ALA A 302 -0.43 -13.68 7.72
C ALA A 302 0.71 -14.69 7.91
N GLY A 303 1.96 -14.20 7.95
CA GLY A 303 3.14 -15.05 8.11
C GLY A 303 3.56 -15.76 6.82
N LYS A 304 2.96 -15.42 5.66
CA LYS A 304 3.44 -15.86 4.34
C LYS A 304 4.93 -15.52 4.19
N ASP A 305 5.35 -14.36 4.67
CA ASP A 305 6.74 -13.91 4.57
C ASP A 305 7.70 -14.76 5.42
N LEU A 306 7.24 -15.23 6.59
CA LEU A 306 8.01 -16.18 7.41
C LEU A 306 8.12 -17.56 6.74
N VAL A 307 7.07 -17.99 6.04
CA VAL A 307 7.04 -19.28 5.32
C VAL A 307 7.85 -19.22 4.02
N ALA A 308 7.88 -18.08 3.35
CA ALA A 308 8.67 -17.83 2.13
C ALA A 308 10.11 -17.38 2.40
N ASP A 309 10.52 -17.33 3.68
CA ASP A 309 11.79 -16.76 4.16
C ASP A 309 12.08 -15.32 3.66
N LYS A 310 11.02 -14.58 3.31
CA LYS A 310 11.11 -13.25 2.72
C LYS A 310 11.78 -12.29 3.71
N VAL A 311 12.67 -11.45 3.20
CA VAL A 311 13.39 -10.48 4.03
C VAL A 311 12.51 -9.25 4.23
N THR A 312 12.23 -8.92 5.49
CA THR A 312 11.36 -7.81 5.90
C THR A 312 12.08 -6.89 6.90
N TYR A 313 11.58 -5.68 7.10
CA TYR A 313 12.16 -4.76 8.08
C TYR A 313 12.23 -5.34 9.51
N PRO A 314 11.15 -5.95 10.07
CA PRO A 314 11.22 -6.57 11.38
C PRO A 314 12.27 -7.68 11.48
N LYS A 315 12.52 -8.44 10.40
CA LYS A 315 13.56 -9.48 10.36
C LYS A 315 14.98 -8.89 10.38
N LEU A 316 15.22 -7.78 9.67
CA LEU A 316 16.55 -7.18 9.56
C LEU A 316 16.93 -6.28 10.75
N ILE A 317 16.00 -5.45 11.23
CA ILE A 317 16.30 -4.41 12.23
C ILE A 317 15.51 -4.56 13.53
N GLY A 318 14.60 -5.52 13.61
CA GLY A 318 13.71 -5.72 14.76
C GLY A 318 12.45 -4.88 14.70
N ILE A 319 11.41 -5.32 15.42
CA ILE A 319 10.07 -4.72 15.38
C ILE A 319 10.04 -3.30 15.97
N GLU A 320 10.81 -3.05 17.03
CA GLU A 320 10.90 -1.73 17.66
C GLU A 320 11.53 -0.71 16.71
N LYS A 321 12.69 -1.02 16.12
CA LYS A 321 13.35 -0.12 15.17
C LYS A 321 12.52 0.09 13.89
N SER A 322 11.77 -0.93 13.46
CA SER A 322 10.85 -0.80 12.33
C SER A 322 9.74 0.21 12.62
N ARG A 323 9.20 0.22 13.85
CA ARG A 323 8.20 1.22 14.29
C ARG A 323 8.79 2.62 14.41
N GLU A 324 10.01 2.75 14.94
CA GLU A 324 10.73 4.02 14.99
C GLU A 324 10.93 4.58 13.57
N PHE A 325 11.40 3.74 12.64
CA PHE A 325 11.60 4.12 11.25
C PHE A 325 10.30 4.52 10.55
N ALA A 326 9.19 3.81 10.80
CA ALA A 326 7.87 4.20 10.30
C ALA A 326 7.46 5.60 10.79
N GLU A 327 7.69 5.90 12.08
CA GLU A 327 7.35 7.22 12.63
C GLU A 327 8.27 8.33 12.08
N GLU A 328 9.55 8.04 11.83
CA GLU A 328 10.46 8.96 11.14
C GLU A 328 10.00 9.27 9.71
N LEU A 329 9.64 8.25 8.92
CA LEU A 329 9.12 8.43 7.56
C LEU A 329 7.82 9.24 7.55
N ASN A 330 6.93 9.01 8.52
CA ASN A 330 5.68 9.78 8.65
C ASN A 330 5.97 11.25 8.97
N LYS A 331 6.93 11.54 9.86
CA LYS A 331 7.36 12.92 10.18
C LYS A 331 8.00 13.59 8.96
N GLU A 332 8.87 12.89 8.25
CA GLU A 332 9.54 13.44 7.06
C GLU A 332 8.54 13.74 5.94
N ALA A 333 7.59 12.83 5.67
CA ALA A 333 6.50 13.06 4.73
C ALA A 333 5.73 14.36 5.09
N LYS A 334 5.31 14.49 6.34
CA LYS A 334 4.59 15.68 6.83
C LYS A 334 5.40 16.96 6.71
N ALA A 335 6.71 16.90 6.91
CA ALA A 335 7.60 18.05 6.76
C ALA A 335 7.64 18.57 5.32
N GLN A 336 7.51 17.70 4.32
CA GLN A 336 7.47 18.10 2.90
C GLN A 336 6.18 18.86 2.52
N LEU A 337 5.13 18.77 3.34
CA LEU A 337 3.88 19.51 3.13
C LEU A 337 3.88 20.89 3.81
N VAL A 338 4.94 21.26 4.54
CA VAL A 338 5.07 22.57 5.16
C VAL A 338 5.25 23.63 4.07
N GLY A 339 4.47 24.72 4.17
CA GLY A 339 4.49 25.83 3.21
C GLY A 339 3.38 25.77 2.17
N PHE A 340 2.69 24.62 2.03
CA PHE A 340 1.43 24.57 1.30
C PHE A 340 0.26 25.08 2.15
N ASP A 341 -0.85 25.40 1.49
CA ASP A 341 -2.11 25.72 2.15
C ASP A 341 -2.57 24.54 3.02
N GLN A 342 -2.86 24.82 4.30
CA GLN A 342 -3.14 23.77 5.29
C GLN A 342 -4.46 23.05 5.02
N GLU A 343 -5.48 23.76 4.52
CA GLU A 343 -6.78 23.16 4.23
C GLU A 343 -6.66 22.24 3.02
N LYS A 344 -5.95 22.69 1.97
CA LYS A 344 -5.71 21.88 0.77
C LYS A 344 -4.73 20.73 1.00
N ALA A 345 -3.80 20.85 1.93
CA ALA A 345 -2.87 19.77 2.29
C ALA A 345 -3.51 18.71 3.20
N ALA A 346 -4.64 19.02 3.84
CA ALA A 346 -5.29 18.13 4.80
C ALA A 346 -5.55 16.69 4.27
N PRO A 347 -5.99 16.47 3.00
CA PRO A 347 -6.14 15.13 2.46
C PRO A 347 -4.82 14.34 2.41
N LEU A 348 -3.70 14.97 2.02
CA LEU A 348 -2.39 14.31 1.99
C LEU A 348 -1.87 13.99 3.39
N PHE A 349 -2.07 14.90 4.35
CA PHE A 349 -1.79 14.63 5.76
C PHE A 349 -2.60 13.46 6.30
N ALA A 350 -3.89 13.40 5.98
CA ALA A 350 -4.78 12.35 6.42
C ALA A 350 -4.45 11.00 5.77
N LEU A 351 -4.08 10.98 4.48
CA LEU A 351 -3.59 9.78 3.79
C LEU A 351 -2.28 9.26 4.41
N ALA A 352 -1.31 10.14 4.71
CA ALA A 352 -0.07 9.74 5.38
C ALA A 352 -0.34 9.12 6.76
N ASN A 353 -1.22 9.73 7.56
CA ASN A 353 -1.65 9.17 8.85
C ASN A 353 -2.39 7.84 8.71
N TYR A 354 -3.28 7.73 7.71
CA TYR A 354 -3.98 6.49 7.44
C TYR A 354 -3.00 5.36 7.11
N ILE A 355 -1.98 5.62 6.30
CA ILE A 355 -0.94 4.64 5.98
C ILE A 355 -0.15 4.25 7.23
N ALA A 356 0.25 5.22 8.05
CA ALA A 356 1.03 5.00 9.27
C ALA A 356 0.32 4.15 10.32
N TYR A 357 -1.00 4.34 10.47
CA TYR A 357 -1.79 3.80 11.59
C TYR A 357 -2.91 2.85 11.16
N ARG A 358 -2.89 2.36 9.91
CA ARG A 358 -3.86 1.36 9.44
C ARG A 358 -3.72 0.07 10.24
N GLU A 359 -4.86 -0.56 10.49
CA GLU A 359 -4.91 -1.86 11.16
C GLU A 359 -4.95 -3.05 10.18
N ASN A 360 -5.10 -2.77 8.87
CA ASN A 360 -5.17 -3.74 7.78
C ASN A 360 -4.77 -3.21 6.38
#